data_AF-A0A968VX46-F1
#
_entry.id   AF-A0A968VX46-F1
#
_cell.length_a   1.000
_cell.length_b   1.000
_cell.length_c   1.000
_cell.angle_alpha   90.00
_cell.angle_beta   90.00
_cell.angle_gamma   90.00
#
_symmetry.space_group_name_H-M   'P 1'
#
loop_
_entity.id
_entity.type
_entity.pdbx_description
1 polymer ?
#
loop_
_entity_poly.entity_id
_entity_poly.type
_entity_poly.pdbx_seq_one_letter_code
_entity_poly.pdbx_strand_id
1 'polypeptide(L)' 'RVDKKPFSTPSDEWFRDDKFKDYTFDVINSQRFKDLGVFDIDECNKKYTSHLAKEINITRDIWKWINMYVWQEKFLG' A
#
# COMPACT_ATOMS: atom_id res chain seq x y z
N ARG A 1 15.53 34.69 -8.35
CA ARG A 1 15.90 33.32 -7.92
C ARG A 1 14.65 32.47 -8.15
N VAL A 2 14.70 31.47 -9.05
CA VAL A 2 13.57 30.56 -9.27
C VAL A 2 13.81 29.38 -8.33
N ASP A 3 12.99 29.25 -7.29
CA ASP A 3 13.09 28.13 -6.37
C ASP A 3 12.78 26.82 -7.11
N LYS A 4 13.59 25.77 -6.88
CA LYS A 4 13.29 24.42 -7.34
C LYS A 4 12.01 23.98 -6.64
N LYS A 5 10.86 24.04 -7.32
CA LYS A 5 9.65 23.38 -6.82
C LYS A 5 9.99 21.90 -6.65
N PRO A 6 9.88 21.33 -5.44
CA PRO A 6 10.00 19.89 -5.29
C PRO A 6 8.88 19.27 -6.10
N PHE A 7 9.21 18.44 -7.09
CA PHE A 7 8.24 17.57 -7.71
C PHE A 7 7.78 16.60 -6.63
N SER A 8 6.58 16.81 -6.08
CA SER A 8 5.98 15.83 -5.19
C SER A 8 5.63 14.60 -6.03
N THR A 9 6.21 13.46 -5.71
CA THR A 9 5.81 12.19 -6.32
C THR A 9 4.33 11.95 -6.01
N PRO A 10 3.45 11.76 -7.01
CA PRO A 10 2.02 11.55 -6.81
C PRO A 10 1.76 10.08 -6.41
N SER A 11 2.45 9.60 -5.38
CA SER A 11 2.40 8.20 -4.96
C SER A 11 1.02 7.81 -4.45
N ASP A 12 0.27 8.75 -3.88
CA ASP A 12 -1.11 8.51 -3.49
C ASP A 12 -2.05 8.35 -4.69
N GLU A 13 -1.77 8.99 -5.82
CA GLU A 13 -2.50 8.73 -7.06
C GLU A 13 -2.12 7.37 -7.64
N TRP A 14 -0.84 6.99 -7.59
CA TRP A 14 -0.40 5.68 -8.06
C TRP A 14 -1.04 4.54 -7.29
N PHE A 15 -1.17 4.61 -5.95
CA PHE A 15 -1.85 3.55 -5.18
C PHE A 15 -3.37 3.51 -5.37
N ARG A 16 -3.94 4.44 -6.13
CA ARG A 16 -5.34 4.45 -6.56
C ARG A 16 -5.53 4.06 -8.02
N ASP A 17 -4.44 3.93 -8.78
CA ASP A 17 -4.48 3.41 -10.16
C ASP A 17 -4.88 1.93 -10.15
N ASP A 18 -5.64 1.50 -11.15
CA ASP A 18 -6.23 0.16 -11.20
C ASP A 18 -5.19 -0.96 -11.05
N LYS A 19 -3.99 -0.80 -11.63
CA LYS A 19 -2.92 -1.81 -11.53
C LYS A 19 -2.41 -1.97 -10.09
N PHE A 20 -2.21 -0.86 -9.41
CA PHE A 20 -1.78 -0.88 -8.01
C PHE A 20 -2.91 -1.29 -7.07
N LYS A 21 -4.15 -0.97 -7.43
CA LYS A 21 -5.34 -1.38 -6.69
C LYS A 21 -5.44 -2.89 -6.62
N ASP A 22 -5.42 -3.56 -7.76
CA ASP A 22 -5.54 -5.01 -7.82
C ASP A 22 -4.36 -5.66 -7.08
N TYR A 23 -3.13 -5.20 -7.36
CA TYR A 23 -1.94 -5.72 -6.68
C TYR A 23 -1.97 -5.54 -5.16
N THR A 24 -2.35 -4.36 -4.67
CA THR A 24 -2.42 -4.08 -3.23
C THR A 24 -3.51 -4.91 -2.56
N PHE A 25 -4.65 -5.06 -3.22
CA PHE A 25 -5.73 -5.91 -2.73
C PHE A 25 -5.31 -7.37 -2.64
N ASP A 26 -4.61 -7.89 -3.66
CA ASP A 26 -4.06 -9.25 -3.66
C ASP A 26 -3.03 -9.45 -2.54
N VAL A 27 -2.14 -8.47 -2.32
CA VAL A 27 -1.17 -8.49 -1.22
C VAL A 27 -1.88 -8.60 0.14
N ILE A 28 -2.80 -7.69 0.45
CA ILE A 28 -3.50 -7.63 1.74
C ILE A 28 -4.28 -8.94 2.00
N ASN A 29 -4.87 -9.53 0.95
CA ASN A 29 -5.73 -10.69 1.08
C ASN A 29 -5.02 -12.04 0.88
N SER A 30 -3.74 -12.03 0.51
CA SER A 30 -2.93 -13.22 0.36
C SER A 30 -2.75 -13.96 1.70
N GLN A 31 -2.65 -15.30 1.63
CA GLN A 31 -2.37 -16.11 2.83
C GLN A 31 -1.01 -15.75 3.44
N ARG A 32 -0.01 -15.49 2.60
CA ARG A 32 1.34 -15.18 3.04
C ARG A 32 1.42 -13.89 3.86
N PHE A 33 0.68 -12.86 3.46
CA PHE A 33 0.56 -11.61 4.22
C PHE A 33 -0.19 -11.82 5.55
N LYS A 34 -1.23 -12.65 5.55
CA LYS A 34 -1.96 -13.05 6.77
C LYS A 34 -1.06 -13.79 7.75
N ASP A 35 -0.23 -14.70 7.25
CA ASP A 35 0.69 -15.52 8.03
C ASP A 35 1.80 -14.69 8.72
N LEU A 36 2.02 -13.43 8.31
CA LEU A 36 2.90 -12.52 9.06
C LEU A 36 2.39 -12.29 10.48
N GLY A 37 1.08 -12.28 10.70
CA GLY A 37 0.48 -12.00 12.02
C GLY A 37 0.76 -10.58 12.56
N VAL A 38 1.30 -9.68 11.74
CA VAL A 38 1.66 -8.30 12.12
C VAL A 38 0.53 -7.31 11.85
N PHE A 39 -0.32 -7.59 10.87
CA PHE A 39 -1.36 -6.68 10.40
C PHE A 39 -2.76 -7.24 10.63
N ASP A 40 -3.67 -6.39 11.07
CA ASP A 40 -5.10 -6.67 11.07
C ASP A 40 -5.65 -6.46 9.65
N ILE A 41 -6.09 -7.53 9.02
CA ILE A 41 -6.51 -7.56 7.62
C ILE A 41 -7.80 -6.79 7.39
N ASP A 42 -8.74 -6.87 8.33
CA ASP A 42 -10.01 -6.16 8.22
C ASP A 42 -9.79 -4.66 8.32
N GLU A 43 -8.92 -4.23 9.25
CA GLU A 43 -8.53 -2.84 9.38
C GLU A 43 -7.71 -2.34 8.17
N CYS A 44 -6.84 -3.18 7.58
CA CYS A 44 -6.12 -2.84 6.35
C CYS A 44 -7.08 -2.65 5.18
N ASN A 45 -8.02 -3.56 4.97
CA ASN A 45 -9.04 -3.48 3.91
C ASN A 45 -9.93 -2.23 4.08
N LYS A 46 -10.35 -1.93 5.31
CA LYS A 46 -11.14 -0.73 5.63
C LYS A 46 -10.37 0.55 5.30
N LYS A 47 -9.13 0.67 5.79
CA LYS A 47 -8.25 1.80 5.50
C LYS A 47 -7.99 1.96 4.01
N TYR A 48 -7.75 0.84 3.31
CA TYR A 48 -7.49 0.87 1.88
C TYR A 48 -8.71 1.31 1.08
N THR A 49 -9.91 0.87 1.47
CA THR A 49 -11.17 1.33 0.86
C THR A 49 -11.35 2.85 0.99
N SER A 50 -11.16 3.40 2.20
CA SER A 50 -11.20 4.86 2.40
C SER A 50 -10.10 5.61 1.64
N HIS A 51 -8.94 4.98 1.40
CA HIS A 51 -7.89 5.55 0.57
C HIS A 51 -8.29 5.67 -0.90
N LEU A 52 -8.88 4.61 -1.45
CA LEU A 52 -9.39 4.56 -2.83
C LEU A 52 -10.52 5.59 -3.03
N ALA A 53 -11.37 5.77 -2.01
CA ALA A 53 -12.42 6.80 -1.99
C ALA A 53 -11.89 8.24 -1.82
N LYS A 54 -10.56 8.42 -1.70
CA LYS A 54 -9.89 9.72 -1.43
C LYS A 54 -10.31 10.37 -0.10
N GLU A 55 -10.87 9.61 0.84
CA GLU A 55 -11.25 10.10 2.16
C GLU A 55 -10.04 10.29 3.06
N ILE A 56 -9.04 9.40 2.92
CA ILE A 56 -7.78 9.44 3.67
C ILE A 56 -6.57 9.21 2.77
N ASN A 57 -5.40 9.69 3.19
CA ASN A 57 -4.14 9.38 2.53
C ASN A 57 -3.25 8.52 3.43
N ILE A 58 -3.20 7.22 3.13
CA ILE A 58 -2.40 6.21 3.84
C ILE A 58 -1.30 5.62 2.96
N THR A 59 -0.85 6.37 1.94
CA THR A 59 0.21 5.98 1.00
C THR A 59 1.42 5.34 1.70
N ARG A 60 1.82 5.90 2.85
CA ARG A 60 2.94 5.39 3.64
C ARG A 60 2.67 4.00 4.23
N ASP A 61 1.44 3.72 4.63
CA ASP A 61 1.08 2.43 5.21
C ASP A 61 0.91 1.37 4.13
N ILE A 62 0.28 1.72 2.99
CA ILE A 62 0.24 0.85 1.80
C ILE A 62 1.64 0.45 1.36
N TRP A 63 2.56 1.42 1.32
CA TRP A 63 3.96 1.14 0.99
C TRP A 63 4.61 0.18 1.99
N LYS A 64 4.36 0.33 3.29
CA LYS A 64 4.86 -0.62 4.31
C LYS A 64 4.30 -2.02 4.08
N TRP A 65 3.00 -2.16 3.82
CA TRP A 65 2.36 -3.46 3.58
C TRP A 65 3.01 -4.18 2.41
N ILE A 66 3.15 -3.50 1.28
CA ILE A 66 3.78 -4.05 0.07
C ILE A 66 5.24 -4.42 0.33
N ASN A 67 6.02 -3.55 0.98
CA ASN A 67 7.44 -3.86 1.23
C ASN A 67 7.60 -5.05 2.19
N MET A 68 6.76 -5.16 3.22
CA MET A 68 6.80 -6.31 4.12
C MET A 68 6.46 -7.61 3.40
N TYR A 69 5.42 -7.59 2.57
CA TYR A 69 5.05 -8.72 1.72
C TYR A 69 6.20 -9.15 0.79
N VAL A 70 6.75 -8.21 0.01
CA VAL A 70 7.83 -8.50 -0.94
C VAL A 70 9.10 -8.96 -0.22
N TRP A 71 9.42 -8.40 0.94
CA TRP A 71 10.56 -8.83 1.75
C TRP A 71 10.38 -10.28 2.22
N GLN A 72 9.21 -10.63 2.76
CA GLN A 72 8.90 -11.99 3.17
C GLN A 72 8.94 -12.96 1.98
N GLU A 73 8.42 -12.56 0.82
CA GLU A 73 8.47 -13.35 -0.42
C GLU A 73 9.91 -13.63 -0.84
N LYS A 74 10.78 -12.62 -0.81
CA LYS A 74 12.15 -12.71 -1.30
C LYS A 74 13.10 -13.45 -0.36
N PHE A 75 12.93 -13.32 0.95
CA PHE A 75 13.94 -13.77 1.92
C PHE A 75 13.50 -14.93 2.83
N LEU A 76 12.19 -15.15 2.96
CA LEU A 76 11.64 -16.25 3.78
C LEU A 76 10.93 -17.31 2.92
N GLY A 77 11.08 -17.22 1.60
CA GLY A 77 10.59 -18.20 0.63
C GLY A 77 11.45 -19.44 0.57
#